data_AF-A0A3A6MTN1-F1
#
_entry.id   AF-A0A3A6MTN1-F1
#
_cell.length_a   1.000
_cell.length_b   1.000
_cell.length_c   1.000
_cell.angle_alpha   90.00
_cell.angle_beta   90.00
_cell.angle_gamma   90.00
#
_symmetry.space_group_name_H-M   'P 1'
#
loop_
_entity.id
_entity.type
_entity.pdbx_description
1 polymer ?
#
loop_
_entity_poly.entity_id
_entity_poly.type
_entity_poly.pdbx_seq_one_letter_code
_entity_poly.pdbx_strand_id
1 'polypeptide(L)'
;MGAVRITDTTLRDAHQSLWATRMRTEDMLPIAERVDRVGYHSLEMWGGATFDVCLRYLYDDPWERIRELKKRVKSTPLQMLLRGQSLVGYGHYPDDVAEAFVKRAVANGIDIIRIFDALNDIRNLAFTMKVAKEAGAHVQATVVYTLSPVHTTEHYLETAKNLVEMGADSICIKDMAGMMAPYHAYELVSLFKKHFSIPVQLHCHYIGGMAVGAYLKASEAGVDVIDTASVPISFGASQPPVETVVRALKGTPHDTGLDIKELFEIAQYFEELRKKRGFDRGVTRIHDMRVFEHQVPGGMISNLVTQLQEQKAIHRLQDVLDEIPQVRAELGYPPLVTPTSQIVGTQAVLNVLLAERYKLIPEEVRRYIQGYYGRPPAPIDPEVLKKALGDREPITCRPADLLEPALEKLRGEIKDMATSEEDVLSYALFPQVARRFFEARKKGDCTLAADKQEKKEAGPEKEAKVVNIKEIRELLKLLEESDVTEFSLESAGMKLTIRKGGALPQGKDAPVKEPASQEAAAKTEKSAAPDEDYCTVQSPMVGTFYRAPAPDVPPYVQVGSLVEKGQVLCIIEAMKLMNEIQTEVAGEIIDILVENGHPVEYGQPLFLIRERT
;
A
#
# COMPACT_ATOMS: atom_id res chain seq x y z
N MET A 1 37.64 6.59 6.47
CA MET A 1 36.45 5.92 5.92
C MET A 1 36.44 4.49 6.43
N GLY A 2 35.33 4.03 6.98
CA GLY A 2 35.18 2.69 7.56
C GLY A 2 34.33 1.78 6.68
N ALA A 3 34.25 0.51 7.06
CA ALA A 3 33.36 -0.48 6.46
C ALA A 3 31.91 0.02 6.41
N VAL A 4 31.24 -0.18 5.27
CA VAL A 4 29.80 0.09 5.16
C VAL A 4 29.05 -1.02 5.89
N ARG A 5 28.09 -0.64 6.74
CA ARG A 5 27.28 -1.60 7.49
C ARG A 5 25.96 -1.88 6.75
N ILE A 6 25.32 -2.98 7.08
CA ILE A 6 24.11 -3.45 6.40
C ILE A 6 22.95 -3.56 7.38
N THR A 7 21.79 -2.99 7.05
CA THR A 7 20.52 -3.35 7.67
C THR A 7 19.82 -4.38 6.79
N ASP A 8 19.44 -5.52 7.37
CA ASP A 8 18.63 -6.53 6.67
C ASP A 8 17.15 -6.18 6.77
N THR A 9 16.46 -6.17 5.63
CA THR A 9 15.01 -5.87 5.53
C THR A 9 14.18 -7.12 5.23
N THR A 10 14.79 -8.32 5.24
CA THR A 10 14.15 -9.57 4.82
C THR A 10 12.88 -9.87 5.62
N LEU A 11 12.88 -9.57 6.92
CA LEU A 11 11.77 -9.84 7.84
C LEU A 11 10.68 -8.76 7.85
N ARG A 12 10.83 -7.67 7.09
CA ARG A 12 9.86 -6.56 7.02
C ARG A 12 9.61 -6.08 5.59
N ASP A 13 10.48 -5.23 5.05
CA ASP A 13 10.20 -4.52 3.80
C ASP A 13 10.24 -5.42 2.57
N ALA A 14 11.08 -6.45 2.59
CA ALA A 14 11.26 -7.34 1.47
C ALA A 14 9.97 -8.13 1.16
N HIS A 15 9.41 -8.80 2.17
CA HIS A 15 8.15 -9.53 2.02
C HIS A 15 6.94 -8.59 1.94
N GLN A 16 7.01 -7.40 2.52
CA GLN A 16 6.02 -6.35 2.27
C GLN A 16 5.95 -5.98 0.79
N SER A 17 7.09 -5.91 0.12
CA SER A 17 7.20 -5.54 -1.29
C SER A 17 6.82 -6.66 -2.25
N LEU A 18 7.20 -7.92 -1.94
CA LEU A 18 7.03 -9.03 -2.88
C LEU A 18 5.89 -9.99 -2.52
N TRP A 19 5.65 -10.22 -1.24
CA TRP A 19 4.75 -11.28 -0.75
C TRP A 19 3.56 -10.70 0.00
N ALA A 20 3.16 -9.47 -0.33
CA ALA A 20 2.05 -8.75 0.32
C ALA A 20 2.12 -8.77 1.85
N THR A 21 3.33 -8.76 2.42
CA THR A 21 3.58 -8.80 3.86
C THR A 21 3.16 -10.12 4.55
N ARG A 22 3.04 -11.23 3.79
CA ARG A 22 2.46 -12.51 4.27
C ARG A 22 3.44 -13.46 4.95
N MET A 23 4.67 -13.05 5.23
CA MET A 23 5.59 -13.87 6.04
C MET A 23 5.09 -13.93 7.49
N ARG A 24 4.85 -15.15 7.99
CA ARG A 24 4.34 -15.40 9.35
C ARG A 24 5.47 -15.41 10.38
N THR A 25 5.18 -15.12 11.65
CA THR A 25 6.19 -15.24 12.71
C THR A 25 6.82 -16.64 12.75
N GLU A 26 6.02 -17.70 12.58
CA GLU A 26 6.51 -19.09 12.53
C GLU A 26 7.55 -19.37 11.43
N ASP A 27 7.53 -18.61 10.34
CA ASP A 27 8.51 -18.71 9.25
C ASP A 27 9.77 -17.88 9.54
N MET A 28 9.74 -16.95 10.50
CA MET A 28 10.90 -16.13 10.87
C MET A 28 11.74 -16.78 11.97
N LEU A 29 11.08 -17.42 12.94
CA LEU A 29 11.75 -17.95 14.15
C LEU A 29 12.84 -19.01 13.87
N PRO A 30 12.67 -19.97 12.93
CA PRO A 30 13.66 -21.03 12.72
C PRO A 30 15.02 -20.52 12.22
N ILE A 31 15.05 -19.37 11.53
CA ILE A 31 16.27 -18.79 10.95
C ILE A 31 16.84 -17.63 11.77
N ALA A 32 16.09 -17.12 12.75
CA ALA A 32 16.40 -15.89 13.49
C ALA A 32 17.80 -15.88 14.15
N GLU A 33 18.19 -16.97 14.83
CA GLU A 33 19.52 -17.02 15.49
C GLU A 33 20.67 -17.00 14.49
N ARG A 34 20.44 -17.55 13.30
CA ARG A 34 21.43 -17.58 12.24
C ARG A 34 21.61 -16.18 11.65
N VAL A 35 20.50 -15.51 11.37
CA VAL A 35 20.49 -14.10 10.93
C VAL A 35 21.19 -13.21 11.97
N ASP A 36 20.97 -13.42 13.26
CA ASP A 36 21.61 -12.64 14.34
C ASP A 36 23.14 -12.76 14.34
N ARG A 37 23.69 -13.91 13.94
CA ARG A 37 25.15 -14.16 13.93
C ARG A 37 25.89 -13.54 12.75
N VAL A 38 25.17 -13.05 11.74
CA VAL A 38 25.79 -12.45 10.53
C VAL A 38 26.58 -11.19 10.88
N GLY A 39 26.11 -10.41 11.86
CA GLY A 39 26.72 -9.12 12.21
C GLY A 39 26.12 -7.93 11.47
N TYR A 40 24.82 -7.97 11.17
CA TYR A 40 24.09 -6.83 10.61
C TYR A 40 24.10 -5.62 11.57
N HIS A 41 23.99 -4.41 11.01
CA HIS A 41 23.78 -3.18 11.77
C HIS A 41 22.46 -3.21 12.55
N SER A 42 21.41 -3.67 11.89
CA SER A 42 20.08 -3.86 12.45
C SER A 42 19.28 -4.84 11.59
N LEU A 43 18.24 -5.44 12.19
CA LEU A 43 17.22 -6.21 11.47
C LEU A 43 15.93 -5.40 11.46
N GLU A 44 15.53 -4.93 10.29
CA GLU A 44 14.21 -4.33 10.14
C GLU A 44 13.17 -5.45 10.09
N MET A 45 12.38 -5.58 11.15
CA MET A 45 11.45 -6.71 11.36
C MET A 45 10.04 -6.30 11.77
N TRP A 46 9.78 -4.99 11.88
CA TRP A 46 8.49 -4.47 12.35
C TRP A 46 8.10 -3.11 11.78
N GLY A 47 6.87 -2.70 12.04
CA GLY A 47 6.29 -1.47 11.49
C GLY A 47 5.92 -1.60 10.02
N GLY A 48 5.69 -0.46 9.36
CA GLY A 48 5.09 -0.47 8.02
C GLY A 48 3.75 -1.22 8.01
N ALA A 49 3.53 -2.09 7.03
CA ALA A 49 2.28 -2.84 6.89
C ALA A 49 2.20 -4.09 7.79
N THR A 50 3.29 -4.50 8.45
CA THR A 50 3.31 -5.78 9.19
C THR A 50 2.28 -5.79 10.31
N PHE A 51 2.04 -4.65 10.98
CA PHE A 51 1.12 -4.59 12.11
C PHE A 51 -0.32 -4.92 11.72
N ASP A 52 -0.87 -4.23 10.71
CA ASP A 52 -2.23 -4.51 10.19
C ASP A 52 -2.30 -5.93 9.61
N VAL A 53 -1.30 -6.33 8.82
CA VAL A 53 -1.33 -7.63 8.13
C VAL A 53 -1.25 -8.82 9.10
N CYS A 54 -0.45 -8.71 10.17
CA CYS A 54 -0.42 -9.68 11.26
C CYS A 54 -1.83 -9.95 11.79
N LEU A 55 -2.54 -8.89 12.18
CA LEU A 55 -3.87 -9.01 12.79
C LEU A 55 -4.93 -9.43 11.77
N ARG A 56 -4.93 -8.82 10.58
CA ARG A 56 -6.00 -8.93 9.59
C ARG A 56 -5.97 -10.23 8.80
N TYR A 57 -4.78 -10.66 8.41
CA TYR A 57 -4.62 -11.73 7.44
C TYR A 57 -3.95 -12.95 8.01
N LEU A 58 -2.93 -12.74 8.87
CA LEU A 58 -2.14 -13.84 9.42
C LEU A 58 -2.70 -14.35 10.75
N TYR A 59 -3.65 -13.63 11.37
CA TYR A 59 -4.12 -13.88 12.73
C TYR A 59 -2.95 -14.13 13.70
N ASP A 60 -1.92 -13.31 13.55
CA ASP A 60 -0.67 -13.33 14.29
C ASP A 60 -0.59 -12.07 15.16
N ASP A 61 -0.08 -12.18 16.39
CA ASP A 61 0.04 -11.03 17.27
C ASP A 61 1.32 -10.25 16.93
N PRO A 62 1.23 -9.02 16.39
CA PRO A 62 2.41 -8.26 16.01
C PRO A 62 3.31 -7.95 17.22
N TRP A 63 2.76 -7.85 18.44
CA TRP A 63 3.56 -7.61 19.65
C TRP A 63 4.31 -8.86 20.08
N GLU A 64 3.67 -10.03 19.98
CA GLU A 64 4.34 -11.31 20.27
C GLU A 64 5.47 -11.58 19.28
N ARG A 65 5.31 -11.18 18.01
CA ARG A 65 6.40 -11.24 17.02
C ARG A 65 7.68 -10.55 17.49
N ILE A 66 7.57 -9.35 18.08
CA ILE A 66 8.75 -8.64 18.64
C ILE A 66 9.35 -9.49 19.76
N ARG A 67 8.53 -9.93 20.72
CA ARG A 67 8.99 -10.70 21.88
C ARG A 67 9.67 -12.00 21.48
N GLU A 68 9.09 -12.76 20.56
CA GLU A 68 9.63 -14.04 20.08
C GLU A 68 10.92 -13.87 19.27
N LEU A 69 11.02 -12.82 18.46
CA LEU A 69 12.27 -12.52 17.75
C LEU A 69 13.33 -11.99 18.71
N LYS A 70 13.01 -11.10 19.66
CA LYS A 70 13.95 -10.63 20.68
C LYS A 70 14.42 -11.75 21.61
N LYS A 71 13.64 -12.83 21.78
CA LYS A 71 14.08 -14.05 22.48
C LYS A 71 15.22 -14.77 21.76
N ARG A 72 15.35 -14.65 20.43
CA ARG A 72 16.33 -15.37 19.58
C ARG A 72 17.44 -14.48 19.03
N VAL A 73 17.10 -13.24 18.66
CA VAL A 73 18.02 -12.21 18.17
C VAL A 73 18.52 -11.41 19.37
N LYS A 74 19.79 -11.61 19.74
CA LYS A 74 20.39 -11.03 20.95
C LYS A 74 21.44 -9.98 20.65
N SER A 75 22.11 -10.12 19.50
CA SER A 75 23.28 -9.32 19.16
C SER A 75 22.91 -8.14 18.27
N THR A 76 21.94 -8.33 17.39
CA THR A 76 21.54 -7.38 16.37
C THR A 76 20.35 -6.53 16.85
N PRO A 77 20.44 -5.19 16.78
CA PRO A 77 19.32 -4.30 17.08
C PRO A 77 18.10 -4.58 16.19
N LEU A 78 16.91 -4.64 16.79
CA LEU A 78 15.65 -4.72 16.07
C LEU A 78 15.21 -3.32 15.65
N GLN A 79 14.95 -3.14 14.35
CA GLN A 79 14.51 -1.89 13.76
C GLN A 79 13.04 -1.98 13.32
N MET A 80 12.32 -0.86 13.48
CA MET A 80 10.99 -0.69 12.91
C MET A 80 10.85 0.57 12.05
N LEU A 81 9.90 0.55 11.13
CA LEU A 81 9.44 1.74 10.40
C LEU A 81 8.17 2.33 11.05
N LEU A 82 8.22 3.60 11.45
CA LEU A 82 7.12 4.33 12.07
C LEU A 82 6.77 5.59 11.26
N ARG A 83 5.50 5.77 10.90
CA ARG A 83 5.03 6.96 10.18
C ARG A 83 4.64 8.06 11.17
N GLY A 84 5.61 8.69 11.82
CA GLY A 84 5.40 9.83 12.73
C GLY A 84 4.14 9.70 13.59
N GLN A 85 3.30 10.74 13.56
CA GLN A 85 2.01 10.78 14.26
C GLN A 85 0.95 9.79 13.77
N SER A 86 1.13 9.18 12.59
CA SER A 86 0.26 8.11 12.10
C SER A 86 0.66 6.72 12.59
N LEU A 87 1.81 6.60 13.27
CA LEU A 87 2.32 5.34 13.81
C LEU A 87 2.40 4.26 12.73
N VAL A 88 1.61 3.19 12.85
CA VAL A 88 1.45 2.11 11.87
C VAL A 88 0.03 2.05 11.29
N GLY A 89 -0.80 3.04 11.58
CA GLY A 89 -2.21 3.12 11.15
C GLY A 89 -2.41 3.87 9.83
N TYR A 90 -3.58 4.48 9.63
CA TYR A 90 -3.95 5.17 8.38
C TYR A 90 -4.28 6.67 8.52
N GLY A 91 -4.40 7.18 9.75
CA GLY A 91 -4.59 8.60 10.05
C GLY A 91 -3.71 9.06 11.21
N HIS A 92 -3.82 10.31 11.62
CA HIS A 92 -3.13 10.81 12.82
C HIS A 92 -3.81 10.32 14.09
N TYR A 93 -3.01 10.00 15.10
CA TYR A 93 -3.48 9.59 16.41
C TYR A 93 -3.18 10.69 17.45
N PRO A 94 -4.00 10.81 18.51
CA PRO A 94 -3.70 11.73 19.60
C PRO A 94 -2.39 11.34 20.30
N ASP A 95 -1.78 12.32 20.96
CA ASP A 95 -0.45 12.18 21.56
C ASP A 95 -0.39 11.10 22.66
N ASP A 96 -1.46 10.86 23.42
CA ASP A 96 -1.51 9.81 24.45
C ASP A 96 -1.42 8.39 23.84
N VAL A 97 -2.08 8.17 22.70
CA VAL A 97 -2.00 6.91 21.93
C VAL A 97 -0.61 6.76 21.31
N ALA A 98 -0.08 7.83 20.71
CA ALA A 98 1.26 7.81 20.11
C ALA A 98 2.35 7.54 21.15
N GLU A 99 2.26 8.16 22.32
CA GLU A 99 3.20 7.98 23.41
C GLU A 99 3.18 6.53 23.91
N ALA A 100 1.98 6.01 24.20
CA ALA A 100 1.81 4.64 24.66
C ALA A 100 2.32 3.62 23.62
N PHE A 101 2.03 3.83 22.34
CA PHE A 101 2.51 2.94 21.27
C PHE A 101 4.04 2.89 21.20
N VAL A 102 4.69 4.06 21.15
CA VAL A 102 6.16 4.14 21.04
C VAL A 102 6.82 3.50 22.27
N LYS A 103 6.36 3.85 23.48
CA LYS A 103 6.89 3.26 24.72
C LYS A 103 6.71 1.74 24.75
N ARG A 104 5.58 1.22 24.29
CA ARG A 104 5.33 -0.23 24.21
C ARG A 104 6.17 -0.91 23.15
N ALA A 105 6.42 -0.29 21.99
CA ALA A 105 7.31 -0.85 20.98
C ALA A 105 8.73 -1.04 21.54
N VAL A 106 9.27 -0.02 22.21
CA VAL A 106 10.60 -0.09 22.84
C VAL A 106 10.63 -1.11 23.97
N ALA A 107 9.63 -1.09 24.86
CA ALA A 107 9.54 -2.05 25.97
C ALA A 107 9.45 -3.52 25.52
N ASN A 108 8.88 -3.78 24.34
CA ASN A 108 8.80 -5.13 23.77
C ASN A 108 10.07 -5.57 23.02
N GLY A 109 11.01 -4.65 22.76
CA GLY A 109 12.35 -5.00 22.25
C GLY A 109 12.78 -4.30 20.95
N ILE A 110 12.04 -3.29 20.47
CA ILE A 110 12.51 -2.43 19.38
C ILE A 110 13.64 -1.52 19.88
N ASP A 111 14.78 -1.55 19.21
CA ASP A 111 15.98 -0.78 19.57
C ASP A 111 16.14 0.47 18.68
N ILE A 112 15.75 0.38 17.39
CA ILE A 112 15.86 1.47 16.42
C ILE A 112 14.47 1.79 15.85
N ILE A 113 14.07 3.06 15.91
CA ILE A 113 12.84 3.53 15.29
C ILE A 113 13.19 4.46 14.13
N ARG A 114 12.94 4.00 12.90
CA ARG A 114 13.01 4.81 11.69
C ARG A 114 11.70 5.59 11.55
N ILE A 115 11.74 6.88 11.87
CA ILE A 115 10.55 7.75 11.88
C ILE A 115 10.53 8.60 10.61
N PHE A 116 9.43 8.53 9.86
CA PHE A 116 9.24 9.28 8.61
C PHE A 116 7.85 9.91 8.52
N ASP A 117 7.73 10.95 7.69
CA ASP A 117 6.47 11.59 7.33
C ASP A 117 6.33 11.54 5.80
N ALA A 118 5.11 11.30 5.30
CA ALA A 118 4.88 11.14 3.86
C ALA A 118 5.17 12.42 3.05
N LEU A 119 5.12 13.58 3.68
CA LEU A 119 5.32 14.90 3.09
C LEU A 119 6.64 15.55 3.52
N ASN A 120 7.48 14.85 4.29
CA ASN A 120 8.60 15.44 5.02
C ASN A 120 8.19 16.60 5.95
N ASP A 121 6.94 16.61 6.44
CA ASP A 121 6.49 17.60 7.42
C ASP A 121 7.00 17.23 8.81
N ILE A 122 8.10 17.87 9.21
CA ILE A 122 8.78 17.63 10.49
C ILE A 122 7.87 17.82 11.72
N ARG A 123 6.78 18.59 11.61
CA ARG A 123 5.83 18.79 12.71
C ARG A 123 5.16 17.47 13.11
N ASN A 124 4.91 16.58 12.15
CA ASN A 124 4.34 15.26 12.38
C ASN A 124 5.34 14.26 12.99
N LEU A 125 6.62 14.62 13.06
CA LEU A 125 7.70 13.78 13.58
C LEU A 125 8.08 14.15 15.02
N ALA A 126 7.98 15.43 15.36
CA ALA A 126 8.52 16.00 16.60
C ALA A 126 8.13 15.23 17.86
N PHE A 127 6.83 14.95 18.03
CA PHE A 127 6.34 14.27 19.23
C PHE A 127 6.87 12.83 19.34
N THR A 128 6.75 12.04 18.27
CA THR A 128 7.20 10.64 18.29
C THR A 128 8.72 10.50 18.38
N MET A 129 9.50 11.42 17.78
CA MET A 129 10.95 11.48 17.97
C MET A 129 11.32 11.74 19.43
N LYS A 130 10.67 12.72 20.06
CA LYS A 130 10.88 13.02 21.49
C LYS A 130 10.57 11.80 22.36
N VAL A 131 9.39 11.19 22.20
CA VAL A 131 9.00 10.04 23.01
C VAL A 131 9.91 8.83 22.78
N ALA A 132 10.30 8.55 21.53
CA ALA A 132 11.21 7.44 21.22
C ALA A 132 12.56 7.61 21.92
N LYS A 133 13.08 8.84 21.95
CA LYS A 133 14.33 9.16 22.64
C LYS A 133 14.19 9.03 24.16
N GLU A 134 13.10 9.53 24.73
CA GLU A 134 12.79 9.37 26.17
C GLU A 134 12.61 7.90 26.56
N ALA A 135 12.09 7.07 25.67
CA ALA A 135 11.96 5.62 25.87
C ALA A 135 13.28 4.85 25.71
N GLY A 136 14.35 5.51 25.23
CA GLY A 136 15.69 4.93 25.09
C GLY A 136 15.98 4.27 23.74
N ALA A 137 15.14 4.50 22.72
CA ALA A 137 15.42 4.00 21.36
C ALA A 137 16.39 4.90 20.60
N HIS A 138 17.11 4.31 19.65
CA HIS A 138 17.84 5.07 18.62
C HIS A 138 16.85 5.69 17.64
N VAL A 139 16.79 7.02 17.58
CA VAL A 139 15.91 7.75 16.67
C VAL A 139 16.58 7.95 15.33
N GLN A 140 16.16 7.18 14.33
CA GLN A 140 16.57 7.38 12.94
C GLN A 140 15.52 8.25 12.23
N ALA A 141 15.82 9.53 12.07
CA ALA A 141 14.91 10.45 11.38
C ALA A 141 15.07 10.33 9.85
N THR A 142 13.97 10.42 9.11
CA THR A 142 13.95 10.06 7.69
C THR A 142 13.66 11.25 6.79
N VAL A 143 14.47 11.41 5.76
CA VAL A 143 14.20 12.25 4.59
C VAL A 143 13.63 11.36 3.49
N VAL A 144 12.35 11.52 3.17
CA VAL A 144 11.70 10.80 2.07
C VAL A 144 12.13 11.43 0.75
N TYR A 145 12.68 10.61 -0.15
CA TYR A 145 13.22 11.04 -1.42
C TYR A 145 12.20 10.88 -2.56
N THR A 146 12.10 11.89 -3.41
CA THR A 146 11.33 11.90 -4.66
C THR A 146 11.93 12.88 -5.68
N LEU A 147 11.41 12.91 -6.90
CA LEU A 147 11.86 13.83 -7.94
C LEU A 147 10.75 14.82 -8.29
N SER A 148 11.03 16.12 -8.20
CA SER A 148 10.15 17.20 -8.66
C SER A 148 10.92 18.53 -8.70
N PRO A 149 10.35 19.60 -9.29
CA PRO A 149 10.95 20.94 -9.25
C PRO A 149 11.19 21.51 -7.84
N VAL A 150 10.50 20.99 -6.82
CA VAL A 150 10.58 21.47 -5.42
C VAL A 150 11.65 20.74 -4.62
N HIS A 151 11.91 19.48 -4.97
CA HIS A 151 12.74 18.57 -4.17
C HIS A 151 14.20 18.61 -4.64
N THR A 152 14.90 19.70 -4.34
CA THR A 152 16.33 19.88 -4.66
C THR A 152 17.24 19.31 -3.57
N THR A 153 18.55 19.23 -3.85
CA THR A 153 19.56 18.82 -2.86
C THR A 153 19.54 19.74 -1.61
N GLU A 154 19.29 21.05 -1.80
CA GLU A 154 19.14 22.03 -0.72
C GLU A 154 17.88 21.78 0.11
N HIS A 155 16.75 21.46 -0.52
CA HIS A 155 15.51 21.10 0.18
C HIS A 155 15.74 19.89 1.12
N TYR A 156 16.43 18.87 0.62
CA TYR A 156 16.77 17.70 1.42
C TYR A 156 17.75 18.01 2.55
N LEU A 157 18.76 18.84 2.29
CA LEU A 157 19.70 19.27 3.32
C LEU A 157 18.98 20.05 4.42
N GLU A 158 18.08 20.96 4.07
CA GLU A 158 17.34 21.77 5.04
C GLU A 158 16.41 20.88 5.88
N THR A 159 15.72 19.94 5.25
CA THR A 159 14.92 18.93 5.96
C THR A 159 15.80 18.16 6.95
N ALA A 160 16.96 17.66 6.51
CA ALA A 160 17.89 16.92 7.36
C ALA A 160 18.42 17.77 8.53
N LYS A 161 18.76 19.04 8.31
CA LYS A 161 19.20 19.96 9.38
C LYS A 161 18.17 20.08 10.47
N ASN A 162 16.91 20.34 10.10
CA ASN A 162 15.81 20.43 11.05
C ASN A 162 15.65 19.12 11.86
N LEU A 163 15.76 17.96 11.20
CA LEU A 163 15.70 16.67 11.89
C LEU A 163 16.87 16.45 12.87
N VAL A 164 18.08 16.87 12.51
CA VAL A 164 19.26 16.83 13.40
C VAL A 164 19.05 17.75 14.61
N GLU A 165 18.56 18.96 14.39
CA GLU A 165 18.25 19.93 15.46
C GLU A 165 17.15 19.41 16.42
N MET A 166 16.20 18.63 15.90
CA MET A 166 15.19 17.91 16.69
C MET A 166 15.76 16.72 17.48
N GLY A 167 17.04 16.40 17.32
CA GLY A 167 17.73 15.37 18.09
C GLY A 167 17.75 13.99 17.45
N ALA A 168 17.75 13.88 16.12
CA ALA A 168 17.99 12.61 15.43
C ALA A 168 19.36 12.00 15.80
N ASP A 169 19.40 10.69 16.04
CA ASP A 169 20.65 9.95 16.31
C ASP A 169 21.28 9.41 15.02
N SER A 170 20.50 9.25 13.96
CA SER A 170 20.95 9.05 12.57
C SER A 170 19.92 9.56 11.56
N ILE A 171 20.36 9.76 10.30
CA ILE A 171 19.48 10.16 9.19
C ILE A 171 19.33 9.00 8.21
N CYS A 172 18.10 8.69 7.81
CA CYS A 172 17.81 7.81 6.69
C CYS A 172 17.37 8.63 5.48
N ILE A 173 18.00 8.42 4.32
CA ILE A 173 17.47 8.86 3.03
C ILE A 173 16.64 7.70 2.48
N LYS A 174 15.32 7.87 2.39
CA LYS A 174 14.39 6.81 1.98
C LYS A 174 13.85 7.05 0.58
N ASP A 175 14.41 6.34 -0.39
CA ASP A 175 13.90 6.22 -1.75
C ASP A 175 12.94 5.04 -1.87
N MET A 176 11.67 5.28 -1.55
CA MET A 176 10.60 4.29 -1.58
C MET A 176 10.23 3.80 -2.99
N ALA A 177 10.57 4.58 -4.02
CA ALA A 177 10.19 4.30 -5.41
C ALA A 177 11.34 3.72 -6.23
N GLY A 178 12.55 3.62 -5.67
CA GLY A 178 13.74 3.10 -6.36
C GLY A 178 14.19 3.98 -7.53
N MET A 179 14.04 5.29 -7.39
CA MET A 179 14.33 6.30 -8.42
C MET A 179 15.69 6.99 -8.24
N MET A 180 16.42 6.72 -7.16
CA MET A 180 17.65 7.44 -6.86
C MET A 180 18.77 7.06 -7.84
N ALA A 181 19.17 8.04 -8.65
CA ALA A 181 20.29 7.88 -9.58
C ALA A 181 21.62 7.78 -8.81
N PRO A 182 22.58 6.94 -9.27
CA PRO A 182 23.84 6.74 -8.56
C PRO A 182 24.63 8.01 -8.25
N TYR A 183 24.77 8.91 -9.23
CA TYR A 183 25.53 10.15 -9.03
C TYR A 183 24.84 11.14 -8.09
N HIS A 184 23.50 11.13 -8.07
CA HIS A 184 22.77 11.96 -7.12
C HIS A 184 22.85 11.40 -5.69
N ALA A 185 22.89 10.06 -5.53
CA ALA A 185 23.20 9.45 -4.25
C ALA A 185 24.59 9.88 -3.73
N TYR A 186 25.60 9.92 -4.59
CA TYR A 186 26.94 10.44 -4.24
C TYR A 186 26.86 11.89 -3.75
N GLU A 187 26.21 12.76 -4.53
CA GLU A 187 26.06 14.19 -4.25
C GLU A 187 25.38 14.43 -2.89
N LEU A 188 24.20 13.84 -2.70
CA LEU A 188 23.37 14.05 -1.51
C LEU A 188 24.04 13.50 -0.25
N VAL A 189 24.62 12.28 -0.32
CA VAL A 189 25.35 11.70 0.82
C VAL A 189 26.58 12.54 1.15
N SER A 190 27.36 12.96 0.16
CA SER A 190 28.52 13.84 0.38
C SER A 190 28.12 15.13 1.06
N LEU A 191 26.99 15.71 0.64
CA LEU A 191 26.44 16.93 1.25
C LEU A 191 26.05 16.71 2.70
N PHE A 192 25.39 15.60 3.03
CA PHE A 192 24.97 15.27 4.39
C PHE A 192 26.19 15.01 5.29
N LYS A 193 27.16 14.21 4.82
CA LYS A 193 28.39 13.91 5.58
C LYS A 193 29.27 15.14 5.81
N LYS A 194 29.16 16.18 4.97
CA LYS A 194 29.83 17.47 5.17
C LYS A 194 29.20 18.29 6.30
N HIS A 195 27.88 18.19 6.50
CA HIS A 195 27.14 19.02 7.46
C HIS A 195 26.85 18.33 8.79
N PHE A 196 26.83 16.99 8.81
CA PHE A 196 26.41 16.22 9.97
C PHE A 196 27.47 15.22 10.40
N SER A 197 27.65 15.09 11.71
CA SER A 197 28.51 14.06 12.32
C SER A 197 27.78 12.75 12.62
N ILE A 198 26.43 12.77 12.62
CA ILE A 198 25.62 11.58 12.87
C ILE A 198 25.63 10.63 11.66
N PRO A 199 25.36 9.32 11.86
CA PRO A 199 25.34 8.36 10.76
C PRO A 199 24.26 8.68 9.72
N VAL A 200 24.58 8.39 8.45
CA VAL A 200 23.68 8.47 7.31
C VAL A 200 23.43 7.06 6.78
N GLN A 201 22.17 6.71 6.61
CA GLN A 201 21.71 5.43 6.08
C GLN A 201 20.95 5.65 4.78
N LEU A 202 21.24 4.85 3.76
CA LEU A 202 20.55 4.90 2.48
C LEU A 202 19.64 3.68 2.30
N HIS A 203 18.37 3.95 2.05
CA HIS A 203 17.36 2.95 1.76
C HIS A 203 16.82 3.15 0.35
N CYS A 204 17.01 2.16 -0.53
CA CYS A 204 16.48 2.19 -1.89
C CYS A 204 15.79 0.86 -2.25
N HIS A 205 14.68 0.95 -2.97
CA HIS A 205 14.10 -0.21 -3.67
C HIS A 205 14.82 -0.47 -5.00
N TYR A 206 14.83 -1.72 -5.47
CA TYR A 206 15.54 -2.17 -6.67
C TYR A 206 14.66 -2.18 -7.92
N ILE A 207 13.46 -1.58 -7.86
CA ILE A 207 12.44 -1.72 -8.92
C ILE A 207 12.95 -1.19 -10.26
N GLY A 208 13.64 -0.05 -10.26
CA GLY A 208 14.27 0.54 -11.43
C GLY A 208 15.70 0.03 -11.73
N GLY A 209 16.21 -0.94 -10.97
CA GLY A 209 17.54 -1.51 -11.14
C GLY A 209 18.73 -0.62 -10.75
N MET A 210 18.51 0.64 -10.34
CA MET A 210 19.60 1.58 -10.03
C MET A 210 20.18 1.45 -8.63
N ALA A 211 19.47 0.82 -7.68
CA ALA A 211 19.83 0.91 -6.26
C ALA A 211 21.21 0.31 -5.91
N VAL A 212 21.68 -0.74 -6.61
CA VAL A 212 23.07 -1.22 -6.42
C VAL A 212 24.08 -0.14 -6.82
N GLY A 213 23.87 0.53 -7.95
CA GLY A 213 24.71 1.66 -8.35
C GLY A 213 24.66 2.82 -7.36
N ALA A 214 23.46 3.12 -6.83
CA ALA A 214 23.28 4.13 -5.78
C ALA A 214 24.03 3.76 -4.50
N TYR A 215 24.01 2.49 -4.07
CA TYR A 215 24.74 2.04 -2.90
C TYR A 215 26.26 2.11 -3.08
N LEU A 216 26.78 1.75 -4.25
CA LEU A 216 28.22 1.91 -4.54
C LEU A 216 28.65 3.38 -4.45
N LYS A 217 27.88 4.27 -5.09
CA LYS A 217 28.16 5.71 -5.07
C LYS A 217 27.96 6.36 -3.70
N ALA A 218 26.95 5.95 -2.95
CA ALA A 218 26.78 6.37 -1.57
C ALA A 218 27.93 5.87 -0.67
N SER A 219 28.44 4.66 -0.91
CA SER A 219 29.61 4.11 -0.21
C SER A 219 30.85 4.96 -0.45
N GLU A 220 31.15 5.30 -1.70
CA GLU A 220 32.24 6.22 -2.07
C GLU A 220 32.09 7.61 -1.43
N ALA A 221 30.85 8.08 -1.26
CA ALA A 221 30.53 9.35 -0.58
C ALA A 221 30.58 9.26 0.97
N GLY A 222 30.75 8.06 1.54
CA GLY A 222 30.88 7.85 2.97
C GLY A 222 29.56 7.60 3.72
N VAL A 223 28.56 6.99 3.06
CA VAL A 223 27.37 6.47 3.76
C VAL A 223 27.77 5.44 4.82
N ASP A 224 27.09 5.42 5.96
CA ASP A 224 27.43 4.56 7.09
C ASP A 224 26.70 3.22 7.06
N VAL A 225 25.49 3.20 6.50
CA VAL A 225 24.61 2.02 6.46
C VAL A 225 23.80 1.99 5.16
N ILE A 226 23.55 0.80 4.61
CA ILE A 226 22.61 0.59 3.49
C ILE A 226 21.65 -0.56 3.77
N ASP A 227 20.45 -0.51 3.20
CA ASP A 227 19.40 -1.52 3.40
C ASP A 227 19.41 -2.58 2.30
N THR A 228 19.49 -3.85 2.67
CA THR A 228 19.49 -4.98 1.71
C THR A 228 18.53 -6.09 2.15
N ALA A 229 18.20 -6.98 1.23
CA ALA A 229 17.43 -8.19 1.53
C ALA A 229 18.17 -9.44 1.05
N SER A 230 17.84 -10.61 1.60
CA SER A 230 18.37 -11.88 1.11
C SER A 230 17.89 -12.18 -0.32
N VAL A 231 18.76 -12.78 -1.15
CA VAL A 231 18.52 -12.95 -2.60
C VAL A 231 17.13 -13.50 -2.99
N PRO A 232 16.51 -14.49 -2.33
CA PRO A 232 15.23 -15.07 -2.78
C PRO A 232 14.04 -14.12 -2.68
N ILE A 233 14.18 -13.07 -1.86
CA ILE A 233 13.15 -12.07 -1.59
C ILE A 233 13.68 -10.64 -1.83
N SER A 234 14.76 -10.53 -2.61
CA SER A 234 15.30 -9.28 -3.12
C SER A 234 14.78 -9.00 -4.54
N PHE A 235 15.34 -7.99 -5.21
CA PHE A 235 15.02 -7.60 -6.59
C PHE A 235 13.59 -7.08 -6.78
N GLY A 236 13.29 -6.60 -8.00
CA GLY A 236 11.98 -6.03 -8.34
C GLY A 236 11.63 -4.93 -7.34
N ALA A 237 10.41 -4.97 -6.81
CA ALA A 237 9.96 -4.01 -5.80
C ALA A 237 10.69 -4.11 -4.45
N SER A 238 11.53 -5.12 -4.19
CA SER A 238 12.29 -5.26 -2.93
C SER A 238 13.62 -4.50 -2.93
N GLN A 239 14.41 -4.63 -1.87
CA GLN A 239 15.77 -4.09 -1.78
C GLN A 239 16.79 -4.87 -2.65
N PRO A 240 17.98 -4.30 -2.88
CA PRO A 240 19.11 -5.02 -3.46
C PRO A 240 19.48 -6.30 -2.68
N PRO A 241 19.93 -7.38 -3.36
CA PRO A 241 20.42 -8.58 -2.68
C PRO A 241 21.67 -8.27 -1.87
N VAL A 242 21.68 -8.66 -0.59
CA VAL A 242 22.84 -8.50 0.31
C VAL A 242 24.08 -9.18 -0.25
N GLU A 243 23.91 -10.35 -0.86
CA GLU A 243 24.98 -11.17 -1.44
C GLU A 243 25.68 -10.43 -2.58
N THR A 244 24.91 -9.72 -3.41
CA THR A 244 25.44 -8.91 -4.52
C THR A 244 26.22 -7.70 -3.99
N VAL A 245 25.65 -6.99 -3.01
CA VAL A 245 26.26 -5.78 -2.43
C VAL A 245 27.56 -6.12 -1.69
N VAL A 246 27.54 -7.15 -0.83
CA VAL A 246 28.72 -7.62 -0.11
C VAL A 246 29.82 -8.06 -1.08
N ARG A 247 29.45 -8.77 -2.16
CA ARG A 247 30.42 -9.16 -3.18
C ARG A 247 31.00 -7.96 -3.93
N ALA A 248 30.19 -6.94 -4.22
CA ALA A 248 30.62 -5.75 -4.94
C ALA A 248 31.56 -4.85 -4.12
N LEU A 249 31.39 -4.79 -2.80
CA LEU A 249 32.23 -4.00 -1.90
C LEU A 249 33.51 -4.74 -1.44
N LYS A 250 33.60 -6.05 -1.68
CA LYS A 250 34.71 -6.89 -1.21
C LYS A 250 36.07 -6.40 -1.72
N GLY A 251 37.03 -6.23 -0.82
CA GLY A 251 38.39 -5.77 -1.13
C GLY A 251 38.51 -4.27 -1.42
N THR A 252 37.43 -3.51 -1.27
CA THR A 252 37.43 -2.04 -1.32
C THR A 252 37.58 -1.45 0.10
N PRO A 253 37.85 -0.15 0.26
CA PRO A 253 37.81 0.52 1.56
C PRO A 253 36.45 0.45 2.29
N HIS A 254 35.40 0.04 1.57
CA HIS A 254 34.02 -0.04 2.04
C HIS A 254 33.54 -1.49 2.27
N ASP A 255 34.46 -2.46 2.23
CA ASP A 255 34.17 -3.88 2.49
C ASP A 255 33.37 -4.05 3.80
N THR A 256 32.27 -4.78 3.73
CA THR A 256 31.36 -4.96 4.87
C THR A 256 31.90 -5.96 5.89
N GLY A 257 32.83 -6.84 5.49
CA GLY A 257 33.35 -7.93 6.31
C GLY A 257 32.37 -9.09 6.56
N LEU A 258 31.17 -9.06 5.98
CA LEU A 258 30.16 -10.12 6.16
C LEU A 258 30.57 -11.41 5.42
N ASP A 259 30.30 -12.57 6.04
CA ASP A 259 30.61 -13.86 5.43
C ASP A 259 29.56 -14.22 4.36
N ILE A 260 29.99 -14.15 3.10
CA ILE A 260 29.17 -14.49 1.94
C ILE A 260 28.63 -15.93 1.97
N LYS A 261 29.35 -16.88 2.59
CA LYS A 261 28.86 -18.27 2.69
C LYS A 261 27.66 -18.35 3.63
N GLU A 262 27.76 -17.69 4.78
CA GLU A 262 26.67 -17.61 5.76
C GLU A 262 25.42 -16.98 5.16
N LEU A 263 25.60 -15.91 4.37
CA LEU A 263 24.51 -15.27 3.63
C LEU A 263 23.81 -16.23 2.66
N PHE A 264 24.57 -17.04 1.90
CA PHE A 264 23.97 -18.01 0.97
C PHE A 264 23.22 -19.15 1.68
N GLU A 265 23.65 -19.54 2.89
CA GLU A 265 22.90 -20.54 3.63
C GLU A 265 21.59 -19.98 4.20
N ILE A 266 21.57 -18.69 4.61
CA ILE A 266 20.33 -17.97 4.95
C ILE A 266 19.42 -17.85 3.72
N ALA A 267 19.99 -17.52 2.55
CA ALA A 267 19.25 -17.47 1.29
C ALA A 267 18.61 -18.84 0.95
N GLN A 268 19.30 -19.94 1.21
CA GLN A 268 18.74 -21.27 0.98
C GLN A 268 17.48 -21.51 1.82
N TYR A 269 17.46 -21.05 3.08
CA TYR A 269 16.24 -21.12 3.91
C TYR A 269 15.08 -20.35 3.28
N PHE A 270 15.31 -19.09 2.88
CA PHE A 270 14.25 -18.26 2.30
C PHE A 270 13.80 -18.75 0.92
N GLU A 271 14.68 -19.37 0.13
CA GLU A 271 14.31 -19.98 -1.14
C GLU A 271 13.38 -21.20 -0.94
N GLU A 272 13.66 -22.04 0.06
CA GLU A 272 12.78 -23.16 0.38
C GLU A 272 11.45 -22.69 0.99
N LEU A 273 11.48 -21.66 1.84
CA LEU A 273 10.26 -21.03 2.35
C LEU A 273 9.39 -20.49 1.20
N ARG A 274 10.01 -19.76 0.27
CA ARG A 274 9.35 -19.20 -0.91
C ARG A 274 8.63 -20.29 -1.70
N LYS A 275 9.31 -21.40 -2.00
CA LYS A 275 8.71 -22.55 -2.70
C LYS A 275 7.57 -23.17 -1.90
N LYS A 276 7.79 -23.41 -0.61
CA LYS A 276 6.81 -24.05 0.29
C LYS A 276 5.51 -23.25 0.38
N ARG A 277 5.60 -21.92 0.44
CA ARG A 277 4.45 -21.00 0.56
C ARG A 277 3.91 -20.52 -0.80
N GLY A 278 4.50 -20.94 -1.91
CA GLY A 278 4.07 -20.53 -3.25
C GLY A 278 4.32 -19.06 -3.57
N PHE A 279 5.34 -18.45 -2.95
CA PHE A 279 5.66 -17.05 -3.17
C PHE A 279 6.51 -16.83 -4.44
N ASP A 280 6.35 -15.65 -5.05
CA ASP A 280 7.09 -15.26 -6.24
C ASP A 280 8.47 -14.67 -5.92
N ARG A 281 9.36 -14.70 -6.91
CA ARG A 281 10.62 -13.95 -6.86
C ARG A 281 10.40 -12.51 -7.29
N GLY A 282 11.24 -11.60 -6.78
CA GLY A 282 11.30 -10.23 -7.28
C GLY A 282 11.78 -10.21 -8.73
N VAL A 283 11.01 -9.57 -9.61
CA VAL A 283 11.35 -9.35 -11.01
C VAL A 283 11.03 -7.91 -11.36
N THR A 284 11.95 -7.24 -12.04
CA THR A 284 11.70 -5.94 -12.66
C THR A 284 11.09 -6.15 -14.03
N ARG A 285 9.88 -5.64 -14.24
CA ARG A 285 9.16 -5.72 -15.52
C ARG A 285 9.24 -4.39 -16.27
N ILE A 286 8.83 -4.38 -17.54
CA ILE A 286 8.84 -3.14 -18.35
C ILE A 286 7.97 -2.05 -17.71
N HIS A 287 6.78 -2.39 -17.21
CA HIS A 287 5.92 -1.42 -16.54
C HIS A 287 6.52 -0.89 -15.23
N ASP A 288 7.29 -1.71 -14.52
CA ASP A 288 7.98 -1.29 -13.30
C ASP A 288 9.06 -0.24 -13.62
N MET A 289 9.79 -0.42 -14.72
CA MET A 289 10.81 0.52 -15.19
C MET A 289 10.22 1.87 -15.66
N ARG A 290 8.93 1.91 -16.03
CA ARG A 290 8.25 3.17 -16.37
C ARG A 290 8.05 4.08 -15.15
N VAL A 291 8.39 3.64 -13.94
CA VAL A 291 8.51 4.51 -12.75
C VAL A 291 9.40 5.74 -13.02
N PHE A 292 10.39 5.65 -13.93
CA PHE A 292 11.20 6.80 -14.31
C PHE A 292 10.45 7.85 -15.14
N GLU A 293 9.37 7.48 -15.80
CA GLU A 293 8.50 8.38 -16.57
C GLU A 293 7.45 9.01 -15.65
N HIS A 294 6.65 8.18 -14.97
CA HIS A 294 5.45 8.61 -14.27
C HIS A 294 5.63 8.71 -12.73
N GLN A 295 6.72 8.20 -12.17
CA GLN A 295 7.05 8.22 -10.73
C GLN A 295 6.03 7.53 -9.80
N VAL A 296 5.15 6.72 -10.39
CA VAL A 296 4.10 5.97 -9.67
C VAL A 296 4.71 4.67 -9.13
N PRO A 297 4.65 4.41 -7.81
CA PRO A 297 5.17 3.16 -7.24
C PRO A 297 4.43 1.93 -7.79
N GLY A 298 5.12 0.78 -7.94
CA GLY A 298 4.57 -0.42 -8.57
C GLY A 298 3.26 -0.95 -7.95
N GLY A 299 3.14 -0.91 -6.61
CA GLY A 299 1.90 -1.31 -5.91
C GLY A 299 0.71 -0.40 -6.25
N MET A 300 0.96 0.90 -6.47
CA MET A 300 -0.08 1.84 -6.89
C MET A 300 -0.51 1.61 -8.34
N ILE A 301 0.43 1.30 -9.26
CA ILE A 301 0.09 0.99 -10.66
C ILE A 301 -0.84 -0.22 -10.73
N SER A 302 -0.51 -1.29 -10.00
CA SER A 302 -1.32 -2.51 -9.98
C SER A 302 -2.74 -2.23 -9.48
N ASN A 303 -2.88 -1.42 -8.43
CA ASN A 303 -4.18 -0.98 -7.93
C ASN A 303 -4.94 -0.13 -8.97
N LEU A 304 -4.28 0.84 -9.61
CA LEU A 304 -4.88 1.66 -10.67
C LEU A 304 -5.40 0.81 -11.85
N VAL A 305 -4.64 -0.20 -12.26
CA VAL A 305 -5.04 -1.14 -13.31
C VAL A 305 -6.31 -1.89 -12.90
N THR A 306 -6.35 -2.47 -11.70
CA THR A 306 -7.55 -3.16 -11.19
C THR A 306 -8.75 -2.21 -11.12
N GLN A 307 -8.55 -0.99 -10.61
CA GLN A 307 -9.60 0.03 -10.51
C GLN A 307 -10.18 0.40 -11.88
N LEU A 308 -9.32 0.59 -12.88
CA LEU A 308 -9.77 0.87 -14.25
C LEU A 308 -10.45 -0.34 -14.90
N GLN A 309 -10.04 -1.56 -14.57
CA GLN A 309 -10.73 -2.78 -15.04
C GLN A 309 -12.14 -2.90 -14.46
N GLU A 310 -12.31 -2.66 -13.16
CA GLU A 310 -13.62 -2.64 -12.49
C GLU A 310 -14.55 -1.59 -13.11
N GLN A 311 -14.00 -0.45 -13.52
CA GLN A 311 -14.73 0.62 -14.21
C GLN A 311 -14.85 0.40 -15.72
N LYS A 312 -14.43 -0.76 -16.24
CA LYS A 312 -14.42 -1.10 -17.68
C LYS A 312 -13.67 -0.06 -18.54
N ALA A 313 -12.72 0.67 -17.94
CA ALA A 313 -11.99 1.80 -18.50
C ALA A 313 -10.47 1.57 -18.62
N ILE A 314 -10.02 0.32 -18.65
CA ILE A 314 -8.57 -0.03 -18.74
C ILE A 314 -7.86 0.60 -19.95
N HIS A 315 -8.59 0.85 -21.04
CA HIS A 315 -8.07 1.53 -22.23
C HIS A 315 -7.65 2.99 -21.96
N ARG A 316 -8.09 3.60 -20.85
CA ARG A 316 -7.73 4.95 -20.40
C ARG A 316 -6.51 4.97 -19.48
N LEU A 317 -5.81 3.84 -19.26
CA LEU A 317 -4.68 3.78 -18.34
C LEU A 317 -3.58 4.80 -18.67
N GLN A 318 -3.27 4.99 -19.95
CA GLN A 318 -2.23 5.95 -20.34
C GLN A 318 -2.65 7.39 -20.00
N ASP A 319 -3.90 7.76 -20.25
CA ASP A 319 -4.44 9.08 -19.87
C ASP A 319 -4.32 9.33 -18.36
N VAL A 320 -4.58 8.30 -17.54
CA VAL A 320 -4.42 8.40 -16.07
C VAL A 320 -2.95 8.59 -15.70
N LEU A 321 -2.04 7.86 -16.32
CA LEU A 321 -0.59 8.00 -16.07
C LEU A 321 -0.09 9.40 -16.46
N ASP A 322 -0.65 10.00 -17.51
CA ASP A 322 -0.31 11.35 -17.97
C ASP A 322 -0.94 12.45 -17.09
N GLU A 323 -2.10 12.18 -16.47
CA GLU A 323 -2.79 13.10 -15.55
C GLU A 323 -2.14 13.14 -14.15
N ILE A 324 -1.55 12.03 -13.68
CA ILE A 324 -0.93 11.93 -12.34
C ILE A 324 0.12 13.03 -12.08
N PRO A 325 1.10 13.30 -12.97
CA PRO A 325 2.05 14.38 -12.78
C PRO A 325 1.40 15.76 -12.66
N GLN A 326 0.28 16.01 -13.36
CA GLN A 326 -0.45 17.28 -13.30
C GLN A 326 -1.13 17.46 -11.94
N VAL A 327 -1.90 16.45 -11.52
CA VAL A 327 -2.55 16.44 -10.20
C VAL A 327 -1.50 16.58 -9.09
N ARG A 328 -0.38 15.87 -9.21
CA ARG A 328 0.72 15.97 -8.24
C ARG A 328 1.28 17.39 -8.15
N ALA A 329 1.47 18.08 -9.28
CA ALA A 329 1.95 19.45 -9.29
C ALA A 329 0.96 20.41 -8.61
N GLU A 330 -0.33 20.30 -8.94
CA GLU A 330 -1.40 21.13 -8.39
C GLU A 330 -1.62 20.91 -6.90
N LEU A 331 -1.38 19.70 -6.42
CA LEU A 331 -1.42 19.37 -5.00
C LEU A 331 -0.14 19.74 -4.24
N GLY A 332 0.78 20.51 -4.84
CA GLY A 332 1.99 20.98 -4.14
C GLY A 332 3.12 19.96 -4.08
N TYR A 333 3.20 19.07 -5.07
CA TYR A 333 4.23 18.05 -5.26
C TYR A 333 4.44 17.06 -4.10
N PRO A 334 3.39 16.46 -3.50
CA PRO A 334 3.60 15.43 -2.48
C PRO A 334 4.48 14.29 -3.01
N PRO A 335 5.41 13.73 -2.21
CA PRO A 335 6.00 12.43 -2.50
C PRO A 335 4.90 11.39 -2.67
N LEU A 336 5.01 10.49 -3.64
CA LEU A 336 4.00 9.45 -3.88
C LEU A 336 4.28 8.22 -3.00
N VAL A 337 4.01 8.34 -1.70
CA VAL A 337 4.11 7.28 -0.70
C VAL A 337 2.75 7.11 -0.01
N THR A 338 2.48 6.00 0.68
CA THR A 338 1.19 5.86 1.38
C THR A 338 1.04 6.92 2.49
N PRO A 339 -0.07 7.69 2.52
CA PRO A 339 -1.30 7.57 1.71
C PRO A 339 -1.38 8.49 0.48
N THR A 340 -0.46 9.44 0.31
CA THR A 340 -0.49 10.48 -0.73
C THR A 340 -0.48 9.92 -2.16
N SER A 341 0.14 8.76 -2.37
CA SER A 341 0.09 8.03 -3.65
C SER A 341 -1.36 7.72 -4.07
N GLN A 342 -2.18 7.20 -3.14
CA GLN A 342 -3.59 6.89 -3.41
C GLN A 342 -4.44 8.15 -3.62
N ILE A 343 -4.15 9.22 -2.87
CA ILE A 343 -4.84 10.52 -2.98
C ILE A 343 -4.65 11.10 -4.38
N VAL A 344 -3.40 11.21 -4.85
CA VAL A 344 -3.08 11.71 -6.19
C VAL A 344 -3.63 10.79 -7.27
N GLY A 345 -3.46 9.47 -7.12
CA GLY A 345 -3.92 8.49 -8.10
C GLY A 345 -5.42 8.50 -8.32
N THR A 346 -6.20 8.55 -7.23
CA THR A 346 -7.67 8.55 -7.32
C THR A 346 -8.16 9.82 -7.99
N GLN A 347 -7.62 10.99 -7.61
CA GLN A 347 -8.00 12.24 -8.25
C GLN A 347 -7.68 12.23 -9.75
N ALA A 348 -6.55 11.66 -10.17
CA ALA A 348 -6.20 11.51 -11.57
C ALA A 348 -7.19 10.60 -12.33
N VAL A 349 -7.57 9.45 -11.73
CA VAL A 349 -8.60 8.57 -12.31
C VAL A 349 -9.93 9.32 -12.49
N LEU A 350 -10.38 10.07 -11.47
CA LEU A 350 -11.63 10.82 -11.54
C LEU A 350 -11.58 11.92 -12.60
N ASN A 351 -10.49 12.68 -12.68
CA ASN A 351 -10.31 13.71 -13.71
C ASN A 351 -10.43 13.13 -15.12
N VAL A 352 -9.83 11.96 -15.36
CA VAL A 352 -9.83 11.29 -16.67
C VAL A 352 -11.20 10.71 -17.03
N LEU A 353 -11.86 10.05 -16.08
CA LEU A 353 -13.14 9.39 -16.34
C LEU A 353 -14.30 10.37 -16.48
N LEU A 354 -14.28 11.46 -15.71
CA LEU A 354 -15.30 12.52 -15.79
C LEU A 354 -15.05 13.50 -16.94
N ALA A 355 -13.89 13.40 -17.61
CA ALA A 355 -13.45 14.31 -18.66
C ALA A 355 -13.45 15.81 -18.24
N GLU A 356 -13.37 16.07 -16.93
CA GLU A 356 -13.35 17.39 -16.33
C GLU A 356 -12.54 17.36 -15.03
N ARG A 357 -11.52 18.22 -14.94
CA ARG A 357 -10.55 18.21 -13.82
C ARG A 357 -11.17 18.79 -12.56
N TYR A 358 -11.10 18.03 -11.46
CA TYR A 358 -11.67 18.35 -10.16
C TYR A 358 -13.18 18.61 -10.19
N LYS A 359 -13.92 17.98 -11.11
CA LYS A 359 -15.39 17.97 -11.06
C LYS A 359 -15.89 17.31 -9.77
N LEU A 360 -15.27 16.19 -9.42
CA LEU A 360 -15.45 15.50 -8.14
C LEU A 360 -14.10 15.45 -7.42
N ILE A 361 -14.11 15.88 -6.16
CA ILE A 361 -12.94 15.89 -5.28
C ILE A 361 -13.24 14.96 -4.10
N PRO A 362 -12.58 13.80 -3.99
CA PRO A 362 -12.74 12.89 -2.86
C PRO A 362 -12.41 13.55 -1.53
N GLU A 363 -13.00 13.06 -0.45
CA GLU A 363 -12.80 13.63 0.88
C GLU A 363 -11.33 13.55 1.33
N GLU A 364 -10.60 12.51 0.95
CA GLU A 364 -9.18 12.37 1.28
C GLU A 364 -8.32 13.43 0.58
N VAL A 365 -8.70 13.83 -0.64
CA VAL A 365 -8.07 14.95 -1.36
C VAL A 365 -8.43 16.27 -0.67
N ARG A 366 -9.68 16.47 -0.26
CA ARG A 366 -10.07 17.66 0.50
C ARG A 366 -9.32 17.75 1.83
N ARG A 367 -9.23 16.66 2.58
CA ARG A 367 -8.50 16.60 3.86
C ARG A 367 -7.01 16.84 3.68
N TYR A 368 -6.42 16.38 2.58
CA TYR A 368 -5.06 16.74 2.20
C TYR A 368 -4.91 18.25 1.98
N ILE A 369 -5.79 18.84 1.17
CA ILE A 369 -5.80 20.28 0.89
C ILE A 369 -6.03 21.11 2.16
N GLN A 370 -6.87 20.62 3.08
CA GLN A 370 -7.11 21.22 4.40
C GLN A 370 -5.90 21.13 5.34
N GLY A 371 -4.89 20.32 5.02
CA GLY A 371 -3.68 20.15 5.84
C GLY A 371 -3.75 19.01 6.86
N TYR A 372 -4.81 18.18 6.87
CA TYR A 372 -4.97 17.09 7.87
C TYR A 372 -3.95 15.96 7.74
N TYR A 373 -3.21 15.88 6.62
CA TYR A 373 -2.09 14.94 6.43
C TYR A 373 -0.72 15.59 6.68
N GLY A 374 -0.67 16.90 6.96
CA GLY A 374 0.56 17.68 7.03
C GLY A 374 0.63 18.74 5.92
N ARG A 375 1.71 19.54 5.96
CA ARG A 375 1.96 20.62 5.01
C ARG A 375 2.55 20.08 3.70
N PRO A 376 1.95 20.38 2.54
CA PRO A 376 2.53 20.08 1.24
C PRO A 376 3.93 20.69 1.05
N PRO A 377 4.83 20.05 0.28
CA PRO A 377 6.16 20.60 -0.02
C PRO A 377 6.17 21.97 -0.71
N ALA A 378 5.16 22.25 -1.53
CA ALA A 378 4.95 23.53 -2.19
C ALA A 378 3.49 24.00 -2.07
N PRO A 379 3.19 25.28 -2.35
CA PRO A 379 1.82 25.77 -2.37
C PRO A 379 0.93 24.94 -3.30
N ILE A 380 -0.28 24.64 -2.84
CA ILE A 380 -1.34 24.05 -3.67
C ILE A 380 -1.82 25.10 -4.67
N ASP A 381 -2.20 24.65 -5.87
CA ASP A 381 -2.78 25.49 -6.89
C ASP A 381 -4.00 26.26 -6.34
N PRO A 382 -4.05 27.60 -6.47
CA PRO A 382 -5.12 28.41 -5.88
C PRO A 382 -6.53 28.06 -6.38
N GLU A 383 -6.68 27.63 -7.63
CA GLU A 383 -7.98 27.25 -8.19
C GLU A 383 -8.42 25.90 -7.63
N VAL A 384 -7.49 24.94 -7.47
CA VAL A 384 -7.77 23.66 -6.81
C VAL A 384 -8.11 23.86 -5.33
N LEU A 385 -7.36 24.71 -4.63
CA LEU A 385 -7.64 25.09 -3.24
C LEU A 385 -9.06 25.65 -3.10
N LYS A 386 -9.43 26.61 -3.96
CA LYS A 386 -10.75 27.24 -3.95
C LYS A 386 -11.87 26.26 -4.31
N LYS A 387 -11.68 25.39 -5.30
CA LYS A 387 -12.66 24.35 -5.66
C LYS A 387 -12.88 23.36 -4.52
N ALA A 388 -11.82 22.98 -3.80
CA ALA A 388 -11.91 22.00 -2.73
C ALA A 388 -12.49 22.57 -1.43
N LEU A 389 -12.17 23.81 -1.08
CA LEU A 389 -12.48 24.38 0.23
C LEU A 389 -13.57 25.46 0.23
N GLY A 390 -13.86 26.07 -0.93
CA GLY A 390 -14.69 27.27 -1.00
C GLY A 390 -14.06 28.40 -0.17
N ASP A 391 -14.80 28.90 0.82
CA ASP A 391 -14.35 29.96 1.72
C ASP A 391 -13.68 29.43 3.02
N ARG A 392 -13.47 28.12 3.14
CA ARG A 392 -12.84 27.52 4.33
C ARG A 392 -11.32 27.63 4.25
N GLU A 393 -10.69 28.00 5.35
CA GLU A 393 -9.23 28.07 5.47
C GLU A 393 -8.63 26.70 5.86
N PRO A 394 -7.47 26.32 5.28
CA PRO A 394 -6.69 25.16 5.75
C PRO A 394 -6.20 25.32 7.19
N ILE A 395 -5.94 24.21 7.86
CA ILE A 395 -5.31 24.22 9.18
C ILE A 395 -3.82 24.56 9.04
N THR A 396 -3.30 25.34 9.99
CA THR A 396 -1.88 25.72 10.04
C THR A 396 -1.11 25.07 11.18
N CYS A 397 -1.80 24.44 12.13
CA CYS A 397 -1.20 23.66 13.22
C CYS A 397 -0.79 22.24 12.79
N ARG A 398 -0.22 21.45 13.71
CA ARG A 398 -0.02 20.01 13.49
C ARG A 398 -1.40 19.33 13.58
N PRO A 399 -1.79 18.42 12.67
CA PRO A 399 -3.15 17.91 12.66
C PRO A 399 -3.55 17.13 13.93
N ALA A 400 -2.58 16.55 14.64
CA ALA A 400 -2.85 15.88 15.91
C ALA A 400 -3.13 16.83 17.08
N ASP A 401 -2.80 18.12 16.97
CA ASP A 401 -3.16 19.12 17.99
C ASP A 401 -4.68 19.36 18.05
N LEU A 402 -5.42 18.91 17.02
CA LEU A 402 -6.88 18.98 16.93
C LEU A 402 -7.57 17.72 17.48
N LEU A 403 -6.80 16.72 17.94
CA LEU A 403 -7.33 15.45 18.42
C LEU A 403 -7.34 15.43 19.95
N GLU A 404 -8.50 15.09 20.51
CA GLU A 404 -8.64 14.86 21.95
C GLU A 404 -7.97 13.54 22.36
N PRO A 405 -7.41 13.45 23.59
CA PRO A 405 -6.91 12.21 24.15
C PRO A 405 -7.95 11.09 24.07
N ALA A 406 -7.53 9.89 23.63
CA ALA A 406 -8.46 8.80 23.33
C ALA A 406 -8.22 7.53 24.15
N LEU A 407 -7.05 7.36 24.76
CA LEU A 407 -6.60 6.07 25.29
C LEU A 407 -7.51 5.55 26.41
N GLU A 408 -7.93 6.42 27.34
CA GLU A 408 -8.80 6.00 28.45
C GLU A 408 -10.19 5.57 27.99
N LYS A 409 -10.76 6.29 27.02
CA LYS A 409 -12.04 5.91 26.40
C LYS A 409 -11.91 4.54 25.73
N LEU A 410 -10.84 4.33 24.97
CA LEU A 410 -10.60 3.07 24.25
C LEU A 410 -10.41 1.89 25.22
N ARG A 411 -9.74 2.07 26.36
CA ARG A 411 -9.66 1.04 27.42
C ARG A 411 -11.05 0.62 27.89
N GLY A 412 -11.95 1.57 28.07
CA GLY A 412 -13.34 1.30 28.46
C GLY A 412 -14.11 0.47 27.42
N GLU A 413 -13.97 0.79 26.13
CA GLU A 413 -14.73 0.17 25.03
C GLU A 413 -14.43 -1.32 24.78
N ILE A 414 -13.24 -1.79 25.18
CA ILE A 414 -12.79 -3.17 24.95
C ILE A 414 -12.37 -3.89 26.23
N LYS A 415 -12.78 -3.41 27.41
CA LYS A 415 -12.39 -3.98 28.70
C LYS A 415 -12.63 -5.49 28.81
N ASP A 416 -13.69 -6.00 28.17
CA ASP A 416 -14.05 -7.42 28.19
C ASP A 416 -13.32 -8.28 27.13
N MET A 417 -12.53 -7.65 26.27
CA MET A 417 -11.78 -8.28 25.17
C MET A 417 -10.27 -8.12 25.32
N ALA A 418 -9.80 -6.99 25.82
CA ALA A 418 -8.39 -6.68 26.00
C ALA A 418 -7.79 -7.46 27.18
N THR A 419 -6.61 -8.00 26.97
CA THR A 419 -5.80 -8.71 27.98
C THR A 419 -4.54 -7.95 28.36
N SER A 420 -4.20 -6.89 27.62
CA SER A 420 -2.99 -6.09 27.78
C SER A 420 -3.19 -4.68 27.24
N GLU A 421 -2.22 -3.79 27.53
CA GLU A 421 -2.19 -2.44 26.95
C GLU A 421 -1.94 -2.49 25.43
N GLU A 422 -1.16 -3.47 24.98
CA GLU A 422 -0.90 -3.77 23.57
C GLU A 422 -2.18 -4.10 22.79
N ASP A 423 -3.16 -4.76 23.41
CA ASP A 423 -4.48 -4.99 22.80
C ASP A 423 -5.25 -3.67 22.64
N VAL A 424 -5.20 -2.78 23.64
CA VAL A 424 -5.82 -1.45 23.57
C VAL A 424 -5.22 -0.64 22.43
N LEU A 425 -3.90 -0.68 22.25
CA LEU A 425 -3.23 0.01 21.15
C LEU A 425 -3.56 -0.62 19.80
N SER A 426 -3.64 -1.95 19.72
CA SER A 426 -4.06 -2.65 18.49
C SER A 426 -5.49 -2.25 18.09
N TYR A 427 -6.39 -2.11 19.06
CA TYR A 427 -7.74 -1.62 18.85
C TYR A 427 -7.78 -0.13 18.48
N ALA A 428 -6.97 0.71 19.12
CA ALA A 428 -6.87 2.14 18.80
C ALA A 428 -6.52 2.35 17.32
N LEU A 429 -5.59 1.54 16.80
CA LEU A 429 -5.11 1.62 15.43
C LEU A 429 -6.08 0.98 14.43
N PHE A 430 -6.63 -0.20 14.77
CA PHE A 430 -7.46 -1.01 13.87
C PHE A 430 -8.68 -1.63 14.57
N PRO A 431 -9.71 -0.86 14.95
CA PRO A 431 -10.77 -1.30 15.84
C PRO A 431 -11.46 -2.62 15.43
N GLN A 432 -11.91 -2.68 14.18
CA GLN A 432 -12.64 -3.84 13.66
C GLN A 432 -11.74 -5.07 13.43
N VAL A 433 -10.49 -4.83 13.02
CA VAL A 433 -9.51 -5.90 12.79
C VAL A 433 -9.11 -6.52 14.12
N ALA A 434 -8.79 -5.68 15.11
CA ALA A 434 -8.40 -6.09 16.45
C ALA A 434 -9.50 -6.89 17.14
N ARG A 435 -10.77 -6.44 17.08
CA ARG A 435 -11.90 -7.18 17.65
C ARG A 435 -12.01 -8.60 17.08
N ARG A 436 -11.94 -8.75 15.75
CA ARG A 436 -11.97 -10.06 15.08
C ARG A 436 -10.79 -10.94 15.50
N PHE A 437 -9.60 -10.37 15.59
CA PHE A 437 -8.41 -11.07 16.05
C PHE A 437 -8.55 -11.53 17.52
N PHE A 438 -9.01 -10.68 18.43
CA PHE A 438 -9.22 -11.04 19.83
C PHE A 438 -10.25 -12.15 20.02
N GLU A 439 -11.32 -12.14 19.24
CA GLU A 439 -12.31 -13.21 19.24
C GLU A 439 -11.73 -14.54 18.77
N ALA A 440 -10.94 -14.53 17.68
CA ALA A 440 -10.26 -15.72 17.20
C ALA A 440 -9.23 -16.25 18.22
N ARG A 441 -8.46 -15.34 18.84
CA ARG A 441 -7.48 -15.67 19.89
C ARG A 441 -8.16 -16.31 21.10
N LYS A 442 -9.28 -15.75 21.56
CA LYS A 442 -10.06 -16.29 22.70
C LYS A 442 -10.63 -17.68 22.43
N LYS A 443 -10.97 -17.99 21.17
CA LYS A 443 -11.47 -19.31 20.75
C LYS A 443 -10.36 -20.33 20.48
N GLY A 444 -9.10 -19.89 20.36
CA GLY A 444 -7.99 -20.73 19.92
C GLY A 444 -7.96 -20.99 18.41
N ASP A 445 -8.66 -20.16 17.63
CA ASP A 445 -8.91 -20.37 16.19
C ASP A 445 -7.91 -19.64 15.29
N CYS A 446 -6.91 -18.92 15.83
CA CYS A 446 -6.01 -18.08 15.03
C CYS A 446 -5.36 -18.83 13.86
N THR A 447 -4.79 -20.01 14.10
CA THR A 447 -4.16 -20.82 13.03
C THR A 447 -5.17 -21.25 11.97
N LEU A 448 -6.37 -21.70 12.39
CA LEU A 448 -7.44 -22.07 11.46
C LEU A 448 -7.93 -20.88 10.63
N ALA A 449 -8.01 -19.70 11.23
CA ALA A 449 -8.42 -18.47 10.57
C ALA A 449 -7.35 -18.00 9.56
N ALA A 450 -6.07 -18.07 9.94
CA ALA A 450 -4.95 -17.77 9.07
C ALA A 450 -4.92 -18.68 7.84
N ASP A 451 -5.04 -20.00 8.04
CA ASP A 451 -5.01 -20.98 6.95
C ASP A 451 -6.22 -20.86 6.02
N LYS A 452 -7.40 -20.51 6.55
CA LYS A 452 -8.57 -20.17 5.72
C LYS A 452 -8.32 -18.93 4.88
N GLN A 453 -7.69 -17.91 5.44
CA GLN A 453 -7.37 -16.68 4.74
C GLN A 453 -6.32 -16.91 3.64
N GLU A 454 -5.27 -17.67 3.92
CA GLU A 454 -4.23 -18.04 2.95
C GLU A 454 -4.84 -18.81 1.77
N LYS A 455 -5.72 -19.78 2.03
CA LYS A 455 -6.45 -20.51 0.97
C LYS A 455 -7.38 -19.62 0.15
N LYS A 456 -8.03 -18.64 0.77
CA LYS A 456 -8.90 -17.68 0.07
C LYS A 456 -8.09 -16.78 -0.86
N GLU A 457 -6.91 -16.36 -0.44
CA GLU A 457 -6.00 -15.50 -1.22
C GLU A 457 -5.29 -16.25 -2.35
N ALA A 458 -4.97 -17.54 -2.15
CA ALA A 458 -4.41 -18.39 -3.20
C ALA A 458 -5.37 -18.62 -4.39
N GLY A 459 -6.67 -18.39 -4.21
CA GLY A 459 -7.71 -18.69 -5.20
C GLY A 459 -7.90 -20.20 -5.42
N PRO A 460 -8.83 -20.64 -6.28
CA PRO A 460 -8.90 -22.04 -6.69
C PRO A 460 -7.57 -22.42 -7.33
N GLU A 461 -6.95 -23.52 -6.89
CA GLU A 461 -5.71 -24.06 -7.44
C GLU A 461 -5.81 -24.14 -8.95
N LYS A 462 -5.17 -23.19 -9.66
CA LYS A 462 -4.85 -23.40 -11.06
C LYS A 462 -3.69 -24.38 -11.04
N GLU A 463 -4.00 -25.68 -11.13
CA GLU A 463 -3.03 -26.65 -11.66
C GLU A 463 -2.60 -26.11 -13.03
N ALA A 464 -1.50 -25.37 -13.06
CA ALA A 464 -0.82 -25.02 -14.30
C ALA A 464 -0.11 -26.29 -14.81
N LYS A 465 -0.88 -27.28 -15.29
CA LYS A 465 -0.37 -28.20 -16.28
C LYS A 465 -0.28 -27.44 -17.59
N VAL A 466 0.82 -26.71 -17.76
CA VAL A 466 1.26 -26.29 -19.08
C VAL A 466 1.60 -27.58 -19.81
N VAL A 467 0.68 -28.07 -20.64
CA VAL A 467 0.97 -29.17 -21.58
C VAL A 467 2.17 -28.73 -22.40
N ASN A 468 3.29 -29.41 -22.22
CA ASN A 468 4.54 -29.00 -22.85
C ASN A 468 4.44 -29.28 -24.36
N ILE A 469 4.93 -28.38 -25.22
CA ILE A 469 4.99 -28.57 -26.68
C ILE A 469 5.68 -29.90 -27.04
N LYS A 470 6.58 -30.41 -26.19
CA LYS A 470 7.17 -31.75 -26.35
C LYS A 470 6.16 -32.89 -26.22
N GLU A 471 5.23 -32.83 -25.28
CA GLU A 471 4.21 -33.87 -25.07
C GLU A 471 3.19 -33.90 -26.21
N ILE A 472 2.82 -32.72 -26.76
CA ILE A 472 1.97 -32.64 -27.95
C ILE A 472 2.67 -33.25 -29.18
N ARG A 473 3.99 -33.05 -29.32
CA ARG A 473 4.77 -33.67 -30.40
C ARG A 473 4.90 -35.18 -30.27
N GLU A 474 5.01 -35.71 -29.05
CA GLU A 474 5.01 -37.16 -28.80
C GLU A 474 3.64 -37.78 -29.08
N LEU A 475 2.55 -37.12 -28.70
CA LEU A 475 1.19 -37.52 -29.05
C LEU A 475 0.95 -37.53 -30.57
N LEU A 476 1.46 -36.54 -31.30
CA LEU A 476 1.37 -36.51 -32.76
C LEU A 476 2.14 -37.66 -33.43
N LYS A 477 3.33 -38.01 -32.93
CA LYS A 477 4.09 -39.19 -33.41
C LYS A 477 3.34 -40.50 -33.15
N LEU A 478 2.77 -40.66 -31.95
CA LEU A 478 1.96 -41.83 -31.60
C LEU A 478 0.70 -41.95 -32.47
N LEU A 479 0.10 -40.82 -32.89
CA LEU A 479 -1.01 -40.80 -33.86
C LEU A 479 -0.58 -41.11 -35.31
N GLU A 480 0.66 -40.77 -35.68
CA GLU A 480 1.20 -41.14 -37.00
C GLU A 480 1.46 -42.64 -37.09
N GLU A 481 1.96 -43.25 -36.01
CA GLU A 481 2.30 -44.67 -35.87
C GLU A 481 1.12 -45.59 -35.51
N SER A 482 -0.05 -45.02 -35.22
CA SER A 482 -1.27 -45.78 -34.95
C SER A 482 -2.34 -45.60 -36.03
N ASP A 483 -3.27 -46.57 -36.11
CA ASP A 483 -4.45 -46.51 -37.00
C ASP A 483 -5.57 -45.60 -36.46
N VAL A 484 -5.26 -44.78 -35.44
CA VAL A 484 -6.22 -43.90 -34.78
C VAL A 484 -6.41 -42.63 -35.63
N THR A 485 -7.62 -42.45 -36.16
CA THR A 485 -7.99 -41.33 -37.04
C THR A 485 -8.39 -40.06 -36.28
N GLU A 486 -8.83 -40.20 -35.02
CA GLU A 486 -9.24 -39.10 -34.15
C GLU A 486 -8.87 -39.41 -32.69
N PHE A 487 -8.26 -38.43 -32.02
CA PHE A 487 -7.96 -38.49 -30.60
C PHE A 487 -8.51 -37.24 -29.90
N SER A 488 -9.27 -37.43 -28.83
CA SER A 488 -9.84 -36.34 -28.02
C SER A 488 -9.38 -36.48 -26.57
N LEU A 489 -8.70 -35.45 -26.06
CA LEU A 489 -8.33 -35.34 -24.66
C LEU A 489 -9.13 -34.20 -24.02
N GLU A 490 -9.75 -34.46 -22.86
CA GLU A 490 -10.50 -33.46 -22.11
C GLU A 490 -9.94 -33.36 -20.69
N SER A 491 -9.42 -32.20 -20.33
CA SER A 491 -8.89 -31.94 -18.98
C SER A 491 -8.98 -30.46 -18.64
N ALA A 492 -9.36 -30.15 -17.39
CA ALA A 492 -9.41 -28.80 -16.81
C ALA A 492 -10.02 -27.71 -17.72
N GLY A 493 -11.16 -28.00 -18.35
CA GLY A 493 -11.90 -27.03 -19.17
C GLY A 493 -11.34 -26.81 -20.58
N MET A 494 -10.36 -27.61 -21.02
CA MET A 494 -9.85 -27.60 -22.38
C MET A 494 -10.09 -28.95 -23.06
N LYS A 495 -10.68 -28.92 -24.26
CA LYS A 495 -10.90 -30.09 -25.12
C LYS A 495 -9.97 -30.00 -26.33
N LEU A 496 -9.01 -30.92 -26.42
CA LEU A 496 -8.06 -31.00 -27.54
C LEU A 496 -8.46 -32.16 -28.44
N THR A 497 -8.80 -31.89 -29.69
CA THR A 497 -9.14 -32.91 -30.70
C THR A 497 -8.13 -32.87 -31.84
N ILE A 498 -7.42 -33.97 -32.06
CA ILE A 498 -6.43 -34.12 -33.14
C ILE A 498 -6.97 -35.15 -34.14
N ARG A 499 -7.07 -34.77 -35.42
CA ARG A 499 -7.54 -35.63 -36.52
C ARG A 499 -6.48 -35.73 -37.63
N LYS A 500 -6.29 -36.94 -38.14
CA LYS A 500 -5.34 -37.22 -39.24
C LYS A 500 -6.01 -36.91 -40.59
N GLY A 501 -5.77 -35.72 -41.13
CA GLY A 501 -5.97 -35.32 -42.53
C GLY A 501 -7.38 -35.42 -43.12
N GLY A 502 -8.08 -34.29 -43.22
CA GLY A 502 -9.30 -34.14 -44.03
C GLY A 502 -9.96 -32.77 -43.84
N ALA A 503 -10.34 -32.11 -44.93
CA ALA A 503 -10.79 -30.72 -45.01
C ALA A 503 -11.89 -30.29 -44.01
N LEU A 504 -11.84 -29.01 -43.63
CA LEU A 504 -12.85 -28.32 -42.80
C LEU A 504 -14.27 -28.48 -43.40
N PRO A 505 -15.25 -29.04 -42.66
CA PRO A 505 -16.65 -28.86 -43.01
C PRO A 505 -17.17 -27.55 -42.42
N GLN A 506 -17.62 -26.65 -43.27
CA GLN A 506 -18.63 -25.64 -42.90
C GLN A 506 -19.93 -26.37 -42.53
N GLY A 507 -20.44 -26.15 -41.31
CA GLY A 507 -21.78 -26.57 -40.87
C GLY A 507 -22.23 -25.62 -39.77
N LYS A 508 -23.16 -24.71 -40.07
CA LYS A 508 -24.62 -24.80 -39.83
C LYS A 508 -24.99 -24.79 -38.35
N ASP A 509 -25.53 -23.64 -37.95
CA ASP A 509 -26.14 -23.35 -36.65
C ASP A 509 -27.23 -24.37 -36.26
N ALA A 510 -27.11 -24.88 -35.05
CA ALA A 510 -28.23 -25.32 -34.22
C ALA A 510 -27.83 -25.21 -32.74
N PRO A 511 -28.77 -24.81 -31.85
CA PRO A 511 -28.44 -24.17 -30.58
C PRO A 511 -28.16 -25.18 -29.46
N VAL A 512 -27.15 -24.88 -28.63
CA VAL A 512 -26.90 -25.58 -27.36
C VAL A 512 -27.52 -24.75 -26.23
N LYS A 513 -28.43 -25.40 -25.50
CA LYS A 513 -29.10 -24.92 -24.29
C LYS A 513 -28.09 -24.55 -23.19
N GLU A 514 -28.22 -23.34 -22.66
CA GLU A 514 -27.60 -22.93 -21.40
C GLU A 514 -28.34 -23.56 -20.19
N PRO A 515 -27.64 -23.85 -19.08
CA PRO A 515 -28.27 -24.21 -17.83
C PRO A 515 -28.90 -22.97 -17.15
N ALA A 516 -30.10 -23.18 -16.63
CA ALA A 516 -30.96 -22.17 -16.03
C ALA A 516 -30.28 -21.36 -14.91
N SER A 517 -30.23 -20.04 -15.11
CA SER A 517 -30.06 -19.04 -14.06
C SER A 517 -31.33 -18.98 -13.20
N GLN A 518 -31.15 -19.10 -11.88
CA GLN A 518 -32.20 -18.89 -10.89
C GLN A 518 -32.76 -17.46 -10.99
N GLU A 519 -34.08 -17.40 -10.85
CA GLU A 519 -34.96 -16.26 -11.05
C GLU A 519 -34.53 -15.01 -10.26
N ALA A 520 -34.23 -13.94 -10.98
CA ALA A 520 -34.32 -12.59 -10.45
C ALA A 520 -35.80 -12.24 -10.28
N ALA A 521 -36.19 -11.93 -9.05
CA ALA A 521 -37.52 -11.45 -8.71
C ALA A 521 -37.90 -10.24 -9.58
N ALA A 522 -39.11 -10.30 -10.13
CA ALA A 522 -39.70 -9.32 -11.03
C ALA A 522 -39.63 -7.90 -10.45
N LYS A 523 -38.96 -6.99 -11.17
CA LYS A 523 -39.17 -5.56 -11.01
C LYS A 523 -40.58 -5.23 -11.48
N THR A 524 -41.36 -4.67 -10.56
CA THR A 524 -42.65 -4.05 -10.85
C THR A 524 -42.38 -2.78 -11.66
N GLU A 525 -42.71 -2.81 -12.95
CA GLU A 525 -42.90 -1.59 -13.74
C GLU A 525 -44.07 -0.81 -13.11
N LYS A 526 -43.76 0.33 -12.50
CA LYS A 526 -44.77 1.37 -12.24
C LYS A 526 -44.70 2.40 -13.38
N SER A 527 -45.87 2.60 -13.95
CA SER A 527 -46.22 3.43 -15.10
C SER A 527 -45.62 4.83 -15.09
N ALA A 528 -45.12 5.25 -16.25
CA ALA A 528 -44.92 6.64 -16.60
C ALA A 528 -46.25 7.42 -16.63
N ALA A 529 -46.23 8.64 -16.09
CA ALA A 529 -47.10 9.75 -16.45
C ALA A 529 -46.21 10.94 -16.86
N PRO A 530 -46.59 11.75 -17.88
CA PRO A 530 -45.71 12.74 -18.51
C PRO A 530 -45.81 14.15 -17.88
N ASP A 531 -44.78 14.97 -18.15
CA ASP A 531 -44.64 16.42 -17.93
C ASP A 531 -44.40 16.93 -16.50
N GLU A 532 -43.28 16.54 -15.90
CA GLU A 532 -42.56 17.44 -14.99
C GLU A 532 -41.06 17.37 -15.32
N ASP A 533 -40.36 18.51 -15.32
CA ASP A 533 -38.91 18.58 -15.54
C ASP A 533 -38.19 17.89 -14.36
N TYR A 534 -38.03 16.58 -14.48
CA TYR A 534 -37.27 15.76 -13.52
C TYR A 534 -35.82 15.65 -13.97
N CYS A 535 -34.92 16.14 -13.13
CA CYS A 535 -33.49 15.94 -13.29
C CYS A 535 -33.08 14.61 -12.63
N THR A 536 -32.37 13.76 -13.39
CA THR A 536 -31.85 12.49 -12.87
C THR A 536 -30.39 12.66 -12.44
N VAL A 537 -30.11 12.41 -11.17
CA VAL A 537 -28.72 12.32 -10.68
C VAL A 537 -28.23 10.90 -10.94
N GLN A 538 -27.21 10.76 -11.78
CA GLN A 538 -26.60 9.47 -12.11
C GLN A 538 -25.32 9.23 -11.33
N SER A 539 -24.95 7.96 -11.17
CA SER A 539 -23.70 7.56 -10.55
C SER A 539 -22.52 7.91 -11.45
N PRO A 540 -21.56 8.74 -11.00
CA PRO A 540 -20.38 9.08 -11.80
C PRO A 540 -19.31 7.98 -11.81
N MET A 541 -19.50 6.87 -11.08
CA MET A 541 -18.52 5.80 -10.91
C MET A 541 -19.17 4.46 -10.54
N VAL A 542 -18.41 3.37 -10.67
CA VAL A 542 -18.79 2.07 -10.11
C VAL A 542 -18.41 2.04 -8.63
N GLY A 543 -19.31 1.62 -7.75
CA GLY A 543 -19.03 1.58 -6.30
C GLY A 543 -20.20 1.05 -5.48
N THR A 544 -20.19 1.30 -4.17
CA THR A 544 -21.29 0.96 -3.26
C THR A 544 -22.00 2.23 -2.79
N PHE A 545 -23.32 2.27 -2.98
CA PHE A 545 -24.15 3.43 -2.64
C PHE A 545 -24.49 3.45 -1.16
N TYR A 546 -24.20 4.57 -0.48
CA TYR A 546 -24.53 4.81 0.91
C TYR A 546 -25.32 6.11 1.08
N ARG A 547 -26.42 6.03 1.82
CA ARG A 547 -27.34 7.15 2.05
C ARG A 547 -26.88 8.10 3.16
N ALA A 548 -25.93 7.68 4.00
CA ALA A 548 -25.49 8.39 5.20
C ALA A 548 -23.95 8.46 5.28
N PRO A 549 -23.39 9.46 6.00
CA PRO A 549 -21.95 9.58 6.22
C PRO A 549 -21.34 8.47 7.07
N ALA A 550 -22.14 7.83 7.93
CA ALA A 550 -21.74 6.70 8.76
C ALA A 550 -22.96 5.84 9.13
N PRO A 551 -22.78 4.57 9.55
CA PRO A 551 -23.90 3.65 9.83
C PRO A 551 -24.92 4.15 10.86
N ASP A 552 -24.48 4.95 11.84
CA ASP A 552 -25.30 5.43 12.95
C ASP A 552 -25.75 6.89 12.80
N VAL A 553 -25.52 7.51 11.63
CA VAL A 553 -25.87 8.91 11.35
C VAL A 553 -27.06 8.96 10.37
N PRO A 554 -27.99 9.93 10.49
CA PRO A 554 -29.10 10.05 9.55
C PRO A 554 -28.65 10.19 8.08
N PRO A 555 -29.49 9.71 7.12
CA PRO A 555 -29.25 9.93 5.71
C PRO A 555 -29.12 11.42 5.35
N TYR A 556 -28.33 11.73 4.33
CA TYR A 556 -28.20 13.10 3.81
C TYR A 556 -29.55 13.66 3.36
N VAL A 557 -30.34 12.85 2.65
CA VAL A 557 -31.66 13.21 2.13
C VAL A 557 -32.65 12.04 2.19
N GLN A 558 -33.94 12.39 2.14
CA GLN A 558 -35.07 11.47 2.02
C GLN A 558 -36.00 11.93 0.90
N VAL A 559 -36.89 11.06 0.42
CA VAL A 559 -37.95 11.46 -0.52
C VAL A 559 -38.79 12.59 0.12
N GLY A 560 -39.05 13.65 -0.64
CA GLY A 560 -39.66 14.91 -0.22
C GLY A 560 -38.67 15.95 0.35
N SER A 561 -37.37 15.65 0.42
CA SER A 561 -36.38 16.63 0.87
C SER A 561 -36.16 17.71 -0.17
N LEU A 562 -36.21 18.98 0.24
CA LEU A 562 -35.76 20.11 -0.57
C LEU A 562 -34.23 20.16 -0.55
N VAL A 563 -33.63 20.26 -1.73
CA VAL A 563 -32.17 20.30 -1.91
C VAL A 563 -31.76 21.55 -2.68
N GLU A 564 -30.63 22.12 -2.28
CA GLU A 564 -30.00 23.25 -2.98
C GLU A 564 -28.91 22.76 -3.93
N LYS A 565 -28.61 23.55 -4.98
CA LYS A 565 -27.49 23.26 -5.88
C LYS A 565 -26.18 23.16 -5.08
N GLY A 566 -25.44 22.06 -5.26
CA GLY A 566 -24.21 21.76 -4.53
C GLY A 566 -24.43 20.98 -3.22
N GLN A 567 -25.67 20.69 -2.82
CA GLN A 567 -25.95 19.89 -1.63
C GLN A 567 -25.61 18.41 -1.85
N VAL A 568 -24.98 17.79 -0.84
CA VAL A 568 -24.64 16.36 -0.84
C VAL A 568 -25.90 15.51 -0.67
N LEU A 569 -26.07 14.50 -1.52
CA LEU A 569 -27.21 13.58 -1.53
C LEU A 569 -26.88 12.18 -1.00
N CYS A 570 -25.67 11.70 -1.28
CA CYS A 570 -25.20 10.37 -0.88
C CYS A 570 -23.68 10.29 -0.90
N ILE A 571 -23.15 9.15 -0.45
CA ILE A 571 -21.77 8.73 -0.67
C ILE A 571 -21.77 7.51 -1.60
N ILE A 572 -20.82 7.47 -2.52
CA ILE A 572 -20.43 6.24 -3.22
C ILE A 572 -19.06 5.83 -2.72
N GLU A 573 -18.99 4.68 -2.05
CA GLU A 573 -17.71 4.05 -1.75
C GLU A 573 -17.18 3.46 -3.05
N ALA A 574 -16.13 4.08 -3.59
CA ALA A 574 -15.40 3.55 -4.73
C ALA A 574 -13.93 3.57 -4.39
N MET A 575 -13.22 2.50 -4.76
CA MET A 575 -11.76 2.45 -4.58
C MET A 575 -11.31 2.61 -3.11
N LYS A 576 -12.16 2.17 -2.15
CA LYS A 576 -11.99 2.32 -0.68
C LYS A 576 -12.02 3.77 -0.18
N LEU A 577 -12.55 4.69 -0.97
CA LEU A 577 -12.70 6.10 -0.65
C LEU A 577 -14.18 6.46 -0.71
N MET A 578 -14.58 7.40 0.15
CA MET A 578 -15.97 7.83 0.27
C MET A 578 -16.19 9.07 -0.58
N ASN A 579 -16.90 8.93 -1.69
CA ASN A 579 -17.14 10.02 -2.65
C ASN A 579 -18.52 10.63 -2.45
N GLU A 580 -18.58 11.88 -1.99
CA GLU A 580 -19.83 12.62 -1.87
C GLU A 580 -20.39 12.99 -3.25
N ILE A 581 -21.66 12.65 -3.48
CA ILE A 581 -22.38 13.00 -4.71
C ILE A 581 -23.27 14.20 -4.41
N GLN A 582 -23.08 15.29 -5.15
CA GLN A 582 -23.83 16.53 -5.01
C GLN A 582 -24.83 16.70 -6.16
N THR A 583 -25.92 17.42 -5.90
CA THR A 583 -26.86 17.83 -6.97
C THR A 583 -26.36 19.06 -7.72
N GLU A 584 -26.51 19.09 -9.04
CA GLU A 584 -26.23 20.28 -9.87
C GLU A 584 -27.43 21.24 -9.95
N VAL A 585 -28.59 20.84 -9.39
CA VAL A 585 -29.86 21.56 -9.47
C VAL A 585 -30.52 21.70 -8.09
N ALA A 586 -31.29 22.77 -7.90
CA ALA A 586 -32.13 22.94 -6.71
C ALA A 586 -33.53 22.37 -6.98
N GLY A 587 -34.11 21.67 -6.00
CA GLY A 587 -35.37 20.99 -6.23
C GLY A 587 -35.84 20.12 -5.07
N GLU A 588 -36.83 19.28 -5.32
CA GLU A 588 -37.36 18.30 -4.37
C GLU A 588 -36.97 16.87 -4.78
N ILE A 589 -36.47 16.06 -3.85
CA ILE A 589 -36.16 14.64 -4.08
C ILE A 589 -37.46 13.87 -4.24
N ILE A 590 -37.75 13.36 -5.42
CA ILE A 590 -38.99 12.63 -5.73
C ILE A 590 -38.81 11.13 -5.55
N ASP A 591 -37.63 10.62 -5.87
CA ASP A 591 -37.35 9.20 -5.72
C ASP A 591 -35.87 8.91 -5.47
N ILE A 592 -35.60 7.79 -4.80
CA ILE A 592 -34.27 7.25 -4.55
C ILE A 592 -34.25 5.85 -5.18
N LEU A 593 -33.52 5.72 -6.28
CA LEU A 593 -33.61 4.59 -7.21
C LEU A 593 -32.70 3.41 -6.84
N VAL A 594 -31.94 3.53 -5.74
CA VAL A 594 -30.94 2.56 -5.30
C VAL A 594 -31.07 2.30 -3.80
N GLU A 595 -30.99 1.02 -3.42
CA GLU A 595 -30.99 0.60 -2.01
C GLU A 595 -29.65 0.89 -1.32
N ASN A 596 -29.70 1.24 -0.03
CA ASN A 596 -28.49 1.50 0.76
C ASN A 596 -27.60 0.25 0.87
N GLY A 597 -26.31 0.39 0.62
CA GLY A 597 -25.33 -0.69 0.62
C GLY A 597 -25.29 -1.53 -0.67
N HIS A 598 -26.05 -1.15 -1.71
CA HIS A 598 -26.03 -1.86 -2.98
C HIS A 598 -24.92 -1.37 -3.92
N PRO A 599 -24.36 -2.26 -4.75
CA PRO A 599 -23.44 -1.87 -5.80
C PRO A 599 -24.18 -1.04 -6.87
N VAL A 600 -23.48 -0.04 -7.40
CA VAL A 600 -23.95 0.82 -8.50
C VAL A 600 -22.93 0.82 -9.64
N GLU A 601 -23.42 0.91 -10.88
CA GLU A 601 -22.60 1.04 -12.08
C GLU A 601 -22.43 2.51 -12.51
N TYR A 602 -21.40 2.78 -13.31
CA TYR A 602 -21.22 4.08 -13.97
C TYR A 602 -22.45 4.43 -14.83
N GLY A 603 -23.00 5.63 -14.65
CA GLY A 603 -24.19 6.11 -15.33
C GLY A 603 -25.51 5.60 -14.77
N GLN A 604 -25.51 4.76 -13.71
CA GLN A 604 -26.73 4.26 -13.11
C GLN A 604 -27.52 5.39 -12.43
N PRO A 605 -28.83 5.57 -12.71
CA PRO A 605 -29.68 6.53 -12.01
C PRO A 605 -29.72 6.28 -10.49
N LEU A 606 -29.50 7.34 -9.69
CA LEU A 606 -29.49 7.30 -8.23
C LEU A 606 -30.70 8.03 -7.62
N PHE A 607 -31.00 9.24 -8.11
CA PHE A 607 -32.07 10.09 -7.60
C PHE A 607 -32.87 10.72 -8.74
N LEU A 608 -34.15 10.98 -8.49
CA LEU A 608 -34.99 11.87 -9.30
C LEU A 608 -35.27 13.15 -8.51
N ILE A 609 -34.97 14.31 -9.11
CA ILE A 609 -35.20 15.62 -8.53
C ILE A 609 -36.18 16.38 -9.41
N ARG A 610 -37.26 16.90 -8.82
CA ARG A 610 -38.12 17.88 -9.49
C ARG A 610 -37.50 19.25 -9.32
N GLU A 611 -37.06 19.86 -10.41
CA GLU A 611 -36.42 21.18 -10.35
C GLU A 611 -37.41 22.24 -9.85
N ARG A 612 -36.91 23.13 -9.01
CA ARG A 612 -37.66 24.31 -8.56
C ARG A 612 -37.08 25.53 -9.27
N THR A 613 -37.85 26.09 -10.19
CA THR A 613 -37.49 27.30 -10.94
C THR A 613 -37.41 28.53 -10.05
#